data_AF-A0A220TZS9-F1
#
_entry.id   AF-A0A220TZS9-F1
#
_cell.length_a   1.000
_cell.length_b   1.000
_cell.length_c   1.000
_cell.angle_alpha   90.00
_cell.angle_beta   90.00
_cell.angle_gamma   90.00
#
_symmetry.space_group_name_H-M   'P 1'
#
loop_
_entity.id
_entity.type
_entity.pdbx_description
1 polymer ?
#
loop_
_entity_poly.entity_id
_entity_poly.type
_entity_poly.pdbx_seq_one_letter_code
_entity_poly.pdbx_strand_id
1 'polypeptide(L)'
;MFSVQTAYYDLIGMTSLINLKDNKKYSAVPVYPLVRDLCLIIYQINKEILDNSIELDPNIKKIRHRVKLYQKKNNFKVYESIINDHIHQFGKDIDNLGFYLDGEQLVGSTIYTTYIFQDTQLFAKNPKETGRNAYIFMEKVGETVAVIVEKLIEKSNYALSPLEIPAFVYNDDKAYTEKDILNKNFFVNDQNKNVLLTRLVISLQEASTCIWLYNGVPRANNFQVDNYILLRLLSIKADEVMDNLKNMQTFLTDTFMQVDKVLDFKVSCLINEFDKELCDECKILRNMIHYNAQDTNFIDYVEGKLSNESNYINNFTTKLVKHYMEPLSELISDYLKINEKRSMNDLEKIARRLLSIIKRDKFKELSK
;
A
#
# COMPACT_ATOMS: atom_id res chain seq x y z
N MET A 1 11.12 -5.44 -27.84
CA MET A 1 11.21 -6.80 -27.26
C MET A 1 11.29 -6.72 -25.74
N PHE A 2 12.21 -5.92 -25.19
CA PHE A 2 12.38 -5.76 -23.74
C PHE A 2 11.18 -5.13 -22.99
N SER A 3 10.37 -4.27 -23.62
CA SER A 3 9.14 -3.76 -23.01
C SER A 3 8.10 -4.85 -22.75
N VAL A 4 7.92 -5.78 -23.69
CA VAL A 4 7.03 -6.95 -23.56
C VAL A 4 7.57 -7.91 -22.50
N GLN A 5 8.88 -8.13 -22.48
CA GLN A 5 9.53 -8.95 -21.45
C GLN A 5 9.39 -8.34 -20.05
N THR A 6 9.60 -7.02 -19.91
CA THR A 6 9.44 -6.31 -18.64
C THR A 6 8.00 -6.40 -18.15
N ALA A 7 7.02 -6.17 -19.03
CA ALA A 7 5.59 -6.32 -18.72
C ALA A 7 5.25 -7.75 -18.25
N TYR A 8 5.80 -8.76 -18.92
CA TYR A 8 5.60 -10.16 -18.55
C TYR A 8 6.21 -10.47 -17.17
N TYR A 9 7.44 -10.03 -16.90
CA TYR A 9 8.13 -10.24 -15.62
C TYR A 9 7.40 -9.55 -14.47
N ASP A 10 6.94 -8.30 -14.67
CA ASP A 10 6.14 -7.58 -13.68
C ASP A 10 4.86 -8.35 -13.32
N LEU A 11 4.13 -8.88 -14.31
CA LEU A 11 2.89 -9.62 -14.06
C LEU A 11 3.13 -10.96 -13.37
N ILE A 12 4.10 -11.75 -13.85
CA ILE A 12 4.40 -13.06 -13.25
C ILE A 12 4.89 -12.89 -11.81
N GLY A 13 5.81 -11.94 -11.59
CA GLY A 13 6.33 -11.63 -10.25
C GLY A 13 5.25 -11.09 -9.31
N MET A 14 4.33 -10.25 -9.78
CA MET A 14 3.21 -9.81 -8.93
C MET A 14 2.23 -10.94 -8.62
N THR A 15 1.93 -11.78 -9.60
CA THR A 15 0.96 -12.86 -9.45
C THR A 15 1.44 -13.91 -8.46
N SER A 16 2.75 -14.18 -8.42
CA SER A 16 3.32 -15.08 -7.41
C SER A 16 3.12 -14.54 -5.99
N LEU A 17 3.37 -13.25 -5.77
CA LEU A 17 3.20 -12.60 -4.47
C LEU A 17 1.73 -12.53 -4.03
N ILE A 18 0.79 -12.39 -4.96
CA ILE A 18 -0.65 -12.37 -4.65
C ILE A 18 -1.18 -13.78 -4.28
N ASN A 19 -0.55 -14.83 -4.79
CA ASN A 19 -0.99 -16.22 -4.58
C ASN A 19 -0.44 -16.87 -3.30
N LEU A 20 0.10 -16.10 -2.36
CA LEU A 20 0.62 -16.59 -1.08
C LEU A 20 -0.51 -16.98 -0.12
N LYS A 21 -1.06 -18.19 -0.32
CA LYS A 21 -2.28 -18.67 0.36
C LYS A 21 -2.12 -18.94 1.86
N ASP A 22 -0.91 -19.23 2.33
CA ASP A 22 -0.67 -19.70 3.71
C ASP A 22 -0.02 -18.65 4.63
N ASN A 23 0.30 -17.45 4.12
CA ASN A 23 0.92 -16.41 4.93
C ASN A 23 -0.15 -15.64 5.74
N LYS A 24 -0.16 -15.81 7.07
CA LYS A 24 -1.17 -15.17 7.93
C LYS A 24 -1.08 -13.64 7.97
N LYS A 25 0.12 -13.07 7.82
CA LYS A 25 0.34 -11.62 7.77
C LYS A 25 -0.14 -10.99 6.45
N TYR A 26 -0.03 -11.73 5.34
CA TYR A 26 -0.38 -11.27 3.99
C TYR A 26 -1.81 -10.70 3.90
N SER A 27 -2.79 -11.44 4.44
CA SER A 27 -4.21 -11.06 4.35
C SER A 27 -4.58 -9.79 5.12
N ALA A 28 -3.77 -9.37 6.08
CA ALA A 28 -4.03 -8.23 6.95
C ALA A 28 -3.44 -6.93 6.40
N VAL A 29 -2.14 -6.95 6.04
CA VAL A 29 -1.39 -5.72 5.72
C VAL A 29 -0.91 -5.67 4.26
N PRO A 30 -0.10 -6.62 3.75
CA PRO A 30 0.49 -6.53 2.41
C PRO A 30 -0.48 -6.68 1.23
N VAL A 31 -1.61 -7.39 1.39
CA VAL A 31 -2.55 -7.68 0.29
C VAL A 31 -3.01 -6.41 -0.43
N TYR A 32 -3.48 -5.39 0.30
CA TYR A 32 -4.07 -4.20 -0.34
C TYR A 32 -3.04 -3.34 -1.10
N PRO A 33 -1.86 -3.04 -0.53
CA PRO A 33 -0.78 -2.39 -1.28
C PRO A 33 -0.37 -3.16 -2.54
N LEU A 34 -0.28 -4.50 -2.48
CA LEU A 34 0.10 -5.32 -3.63
C LEU A 34 -0.99 -5.36 -4.70
N VAL A 35 -2.26 -5.48 -4.31
CA VAL A 35 -3.40 -5.39 -5.24
C VAL A 35 -3.42 -4.05 -5.96
N ARG A 36 -3.11 -2.97 -5.25
CA ARG A 36 -3.01 -1.62 -5.82
C ARG A 36 -1.91 -1.54 -6.89
N ASP A 37 -0.74 -2.11 -6.61
CA ASP A 37 0.38 -2.15 -7.56
C ASP A 37 0.07 -3.04 -8.78
N LEU A 38 -0.61 -4.18 -8.58
CA LEU A 38 -1.04 -5.05 -9.67
C LEU A 38 -2.04 -4.34 -10.59
N CYS A 39 -3.01 -3.60 -10.03
CA CYS A 39 -3.94 -2.79 -10.82
C CYS A 39 -3.23 -1.72 -11.66
N LEU A 40 -2.14 -1.14 -11.13
CA LEU A 40 -1.30 -0.19 -11.87
C LEU A 40 -0.60 -0.89 -13.05
N ILE A 41 0.07 -2.01 -12.79
CA ILE A 41 0.79 -2.80 -13.81
C ILE A 41 -0.16 -3.24 -14.93
N ILE A 42 -1.27 -3.89 -14.58
CA ILE A 42 -2.30 -4.34 -15.53
C ILE A 42 -2.74 -3.19 -16.44
N TYR A 43 -3.03 -2.04 -15.86
CA TYR A 43 -3.48 -0.91 -16.64
C TYR A 43 -2.42 -0.37 -17.59
N GLN A 44 -1.18 -0.22 -17.13
CA GLN A 44 -0.11 0.31 -17.99
C GLN A 44 0.21 -0.66 -19.12
N ILE A 45 0.27 -1.97 -18.86
CA ILE A 45 0.46 -2.97 -19.90
C ILE A 45 -0.67 -2.91 -20.94
N ASN A 46 -1.93 -2.90 -20.49
CA ASN A 46 -3.04 -2.83 -21.42
C ASN A 46 -2.99 -1.56 -22.27
N LYS A 47 -2.66 -0.41 -21.66
CA LYS A 47 -2.60 0.88 -22.34
C LYS A 47 -1.42 0.99 -23.31
N GLU A 48 -0.23 0.57 -22.92
CA GLU A 48 1.03 0.92 -23.59
C GLU A 48 1.60 -0.22 -24.44
N ILE A 49 1.22 -1.48 -24.17
CA ILE A 49 1.67 -2.64 -24.94
C ILE A 49 0.54 -3.25 -25.80
N LEU A 50 -0.69 -3.21 -25.30
CA LEU A 50 -1.85 -3.88 -25.90
C LEU A 50 -2.87 -2.91 -26.51
N ASP A 51 -2.56 -1.62 -26.59
CA ASP A 51 -3.39 -0.58 -27.22
C ASP A 51 -4.85 -0.53 -26.71
N ASN A 52 -5.06 -0.82 -25.42
CA ASN A 52 -6.36 -0.96 -24.76
C ASN A 52 -7.26 -2.05 -25.38
N SER A 53 -6.67 -3.10 -25.96
CA SER A 53 -7.42 -4.21 -26.58
C SER A 53 -8.13 -5.14 -25.59
N ILE A 54 -7.95 -4.93 -24.29
CA ILE A 54 -8.65 -5.67 -23.22
C ILE A 54 -9.55 -4.70 -22.45
N GLU A 55 -10.81 -5.07 -22.28
CA GLU A 55 -11.73 -4.35 -21.40
C GLU A 55 -11.37 -4.62 -19.93
N LEU A 56 -11.04 -3.57 -19.19
CA LEU A 56 -10.66 -3.67 -17.78
C LEU A 56 -11.84 -3.33 -16.87
N ASP A 57 -11.96 -4.04 -15.76
CA ASP A 57 -12.90 -3.68 -14.69
C ASP A 57 -12.67 -2.20 -14.28
N PRO A 58 -13.72 -1.35 -14.23
CA PRO A 58 -13.56 0.07 -13.91
C PRO A 58 -12.87 0.33 -12.56
N ASN A 59 -12.94 -0.60 -11.61
CA ASN A 59 -12.30 -0.48 -10.31
C ASN A 59 -10.76 -0.57 -10.43
N ILE A 60 -10.20 -1.28 -11.42
CA ILE A 60 -8.75 -1.29 -11.69
C ILE A 60 -8.25 0.15 -11.89
N LYS A 61 -9.00 0.93 -12.69
CA LYS A 61 -8.66 2.33 -12.96
C LYS A 61 -8.70 3.20 -11.72
N LYS A 62 -9.68 3.01 -10.85
CA LYS A 62 -9.81 3.77 -9.60
C LYS A 62 -8.73 3.41 -8.60
N ILE A 63 -8.50 2.11 -8.39
CA ILE A 63 -7.51 1.59 -7.43
C ILE A 63 -6.10 2.01 -7.81
N ARG A 64 -5.68 1.89 -9.08
CA ARG A 64 -4.32 2.27 -9.48
C ARG A 64 -3.98 3.74 -9.18
N HIS A 65 -4.97 4.62 -9.17
CA HIS A 65 -4.75 6.05 -8.91
C HIS A 65 -4.41 6.31 -7.44
N ARG A 66 -4.67 5.34 -6.56
CA ARG A 66 -4.29 5.33 -5.14
C ARG A 66 -2.80 4.99 -4.92
N VAL A 67 -2.01 4.83 -5.99
CA VAL A 67 -0.54 4.76 -5.89
C VAL A 67 0.01 6.07 -5.34
N LYS A 68 -0.57 7.20 -5.77
CA LYS A 68 -0.29 8.52 -5.23
C LYS A 68 -0.94 8.64 -3.86
N LEU A 69 -0.14 8.57 -2.82
CA LEU A 69 -0.64 8.60 -1.43
C LEU A 69 -1.20 9.95 -1.01
N TYR A 70 -1.10 10.97 -1.87
CA TYR A 70 -1.75 12.28 -1.73
C TYR A 70 -2.29 12.83 -3.04
N GLN A 71 -3.21 13.78 -2.94
CA GLN A 71 -3.77 14.50 -4.09
C GLN A 71 -3.33 15.97 -4.08
N LYS A 72 -2.77 16.46 -5.19
CA LYS A 72 -2.26 17.85 -5.30
C LYS A 72 -3.33 18.93 -5.07
N LYS A 73 -4.63 18.59 -5.13
CA LYS A 73 -5.76 19.50 -4.86
C LYS A 73 -6.76 18.82 -3.93
N ASN A 74 -7.39 19.57 -3.03
CA ASN A 74 -8.45 19.09 -2.13
C ASN A 74 -8.05 17.95 -1.18
N ASN A 75 -6.77 17.84 -0.77
CA ASN A 75 -6.30 16.83 0.17
C ASN A 75 -7.25 16.64 1.37
N PHE A 76 -7.66 17.75 2.01
CA PHE A 76 -8.60 17.72 3.12
C PHE A 76 -9.88 16.90 2.81
N LYS A 77 -10.54 17.17 1.68
CA LYS A 77 -11.80 16.49 1.30
C LYS A 77 -11.60 14.99 1.08
N VAL A 78 -10.46 14.60 0.52
CA VAL A 78 -10.15 13.18 0.26
C VAL A 78 -10.03 12.43 1.58
N TYR A 79 -9.21 12.95 2.51
CA TYR A 79 -9.00 12.27 3.79
C TYR A 79 -10.21 12.36 4.72
N GLU A 80 -10.96 13.47 4.70
CA GLU A 80 -12.25 13.54 5.38
C GLU A 80 -13.23 12.49 4.84
N SER A 81 -13.30 12.30 3.52
CA SER A 81 -14.13 11.26 2.92
C SER A 81 -13.68 9.85 3.31
N ILE A 82 -12.39 9.56 3.37
CA ILE A 82 -11.90 8.25 3.85
C ILE A 82 -12.41 7.98 5.27
N ILE A 83 -12.26 8.94 6.17
CA ILE A 83 -12.68 8.78 7.56
C ILE A 83 -14.21 8.69 7.67
N ASN A 84 -14.95 9.47 6.89
CA ASN A 84 -16.40 9.42 6.87
C ASN A 84 -16.92 8.07 6.34
N ASP A 85 -16.33 7.55 5.25
CA ASP A 85 -16.68 6.26 4.69
C ASP A 85 -16.36 5.12 5.67
N HIS A 86 -15.21 5.21 6.34
CA HIS A 86 -14.81 4.28 7.39
C HIS A 86 -15.82 4.26 8.54
N ILE A 87 -16.14 5.44 9.09
CA ILE A 87 -17.13 5.59 10.17
C ILE A 87 -18.52 5.16 9.71
N HIS A 88 -18.87 5.37 8.44
CA HIS A 88 -20.14 4.91 7.88
C HIS A 88 -20.25 3.39 7.88
N GLN A 89 -19.16 2.69 7.55
CA GLN A 89 -19.10 1.24 7.50
C GLN A 89 -19.03 0.60 8.90
N PHE A 90 -18.19 1.12 9.80
CA PHE A 90 -17.92 0.51 11.11
C PHE A 90 -18.70 1.13 12.27
N GLY A 91 -19.44 2.21 12.03
CA GLY A 91 -20.17 2.94 13.07
C GLY A 91 -19.29 3.98 13.78
N LYS A 92 -19.88 4.71 14.73
CA LYS A 92 -19.21 5.83 15.45
C LYS A 92 -19.31 5.74 16.97
N ASP A 93 -20.00 4.72 17.46
CA ASP A 93 -20.43 4.57 18.85
C ASP A 93 -19.53 3.64 19.66
N ILE A 94 -18.83 2.72 18.99
CA ILE A 94 -17.87 1.77 19.57
C ILE A 94 -16.51 1.87 18.88
N ASP A 95 -15.52 1.11 19.35
CA ASP A 95 -14.25 0.96 18.63
C ASP A 95 -14.51 0.62 17.17
N ASN A 96 -13.93 1.42 16.30
CA ASN A 96 -14.27 1.45 14.88
C ASN A 96 -13.05 1.69 14.00
N LEU A 97 -11.85 1.88 14.57
CA LEU A 97 -10.58 1.87 13.85
C LEU A 97 -9.82 0.61 14.24
N GLY A 98 -9.65 -0.31 13.29
CA GLY A 98 -8.83 -1.50 13.46
C GLY A 98 -7.37 -1.25 13.06
N PHE A 99 -6.45 -1.73 13.89
CA PHE A 99 -5.00 -1.64 13.71
C PHE A 99 -4.33 -3.02 13.84
N TYR A 100 -3.25 -3.21 13.11
CA TYR A 100 -2.43 -4.42 13.13
C TYR A 100 -1.06 -4.11 13.73
N LEU A 101 -0.63 -4.91 14.72
CA LEU A 101 0.62 -4.74 15.45
C LEU A 101 1.54 -5.94 15.26
N ASP A 102 2.83 -5.68 15.10
CA ASP A 102 3.91 -6.67 15.19
C ASP A 102 4.70 -6.43 16.48
N GLY A 103 4.43 -7.25 17.50
CA GLY A 103 4.78 -6.89 18.87
C GLY A 103 4.07 -5.62 19.32
N GLU A 104 4.82 -4.58 19.66
CA GLU A 104 4.27 -3.27 20.04
C GLU A 104 4.20 -2.28 18.87
N GLN A 105 4.80 -2.62 17.73
CA GLN A 105 4.95 -1.73 16.59
C GLN A 105 3.72 -1.79 15.69
N LEU A 106 3.18 -0.63 15.35
CA LEU A 106 2.10 -0.51 14.36
C LEU A 106 2.65 -0.84 12.97
N VAL A 107 1.92 -1.68 12.23
CA VAL A 107 2.29 -2.08 10.86
C VAL A 107 1.18 -1.86 9.83
N GLY A 108 -0.07 -1.65 10.26
CA GLY A 108 -1.16 -1.39 9.33
C GLY A 108 -2.48 -1.04 9.99
N SER A 109 -3.46 -0.68 9.16
CA SER A 109 -4.79 -0.29 9.62
C SER A 109 -5.87 -0.56 8.58
N THR A 110 -7.08 -0.82 9.07
CA THR A 110 -8.32 -0.86 8.29
C THR A 110 -8.64 0.47 7.56
N ILE A 111 -8.03 1.58 7.98
CA ILE A 111 -8.06 2.86 7.25
C ILE A 111 -7.47 2.71 5.84
N TYR A 112 -6.41 1.91 5.67
CA TYR A 112 -5.78 1.72 4.37
C TYR A 112 -6.71 1.00 3.39
N THR A 113 -7.41 -0.04 3.84
CA THR A 113 -8.42 -0.73 3.01
C THR A 113 -9.52 0.22 2.56
N THR A 114 -9.95 1.12 3.45
CA THR A 114 -10.95 2.15 3.10
C THR A 114 -10.39 3.12 2.06
N TYR A 115 -9.14 3.55 2.22
CA TYR A 115 -8.44 4.39 1.24
C TYR A 115 -8.37 3.75 -0.16
N ILE A 116 -8.04 2.45 -0.23
CA ILE A 116 -7.95 1.73 -1.51
C ILE A 116 -9.32 1.60 -2.20
N PHE A 117 -10.36 1.27 -1.44
CA PHE A 117 -11.70 1.02 -2.00
C PHE A 117 -12.61 2.26 -2.05
N GLN A 118 -12.18 3.39 -1.51
CA GLN A 118 -12.91 4.64 -1.61
C GLN A 118 -13.25 4.96 -3.07
N ASP A 119 -14.49 5.40 -3.31
CA ASP A 119 -15.06 5.72 -4.61
C ASP A 119 -15.18 4.52 -5.58
N THR A 120 -14.89 3.29 -5.14
CA THR A 120 -15.08 2.06 -5.93
C THR A 120 -16.47 1.46 -5.69
N GLN A 121 -16.90 0.56 -6.57
CA GLN A 121 -18.11 -0.23 -6.32
C GLN A 121 -17.89 -1.35 -5.29
N LEU A 122 -16.65 -1.54 -4.83
CA LEU A 122 -16.29 -2.60 -3.89
C LEU A 122 -16.65 -2.22 -2.46
N PHE A 123 -16.61 -0.93 -2.13
CA PHE A 123 -16.88 -0.44 -0.79
C PHE A 123 -18.39 -0.42 -0.50
N ALA A 124 -18.83 -1.31 0.38
CA ALA A 124 -20.21 -1.41 0.83
C ALA A 124 -20.37 -0.87 2.26
N LYS A 125 -21.62 -0.59 2.66
CA LYS A 125 -21.92 -0.19 4.04
C LYS A 125 -21.63 -1.32 5.04
N ASN A 126 -21.77 -2.57 4.62
CA ASN A 126 -21.45 -3.73 5.46
C ASN A 126 -20.01 -4.19 5.17
N PRO A 127 -19.11 -4.25 6.17
CA PRO A 127 -17.73 -4.68 5.95
C PRO A 127 -17.61 -6.11 5.41
N LYS A 128 -18.54 -7.01 5.74
CA LYS A 128 -18.55 -8.38 5.17
C LYS A 128 -18.84 -8.38 3.68
N GLU A 129 -19.72 -7.47 3.23
CA GLU A 129 -20.06 -7.31 1.83
C GLU A 129 -18.88 -6.70 1.05
N THR A 130 -18.19 -5.72 1.64
CA THR A 130 -16.92 -5.19 1.09
C THR A 130 -15.90 -6.30 0.90
N GLY A 131 -15.71 -7.18 1.90
CA GLY A 131 -14.81 -8.34 1.77
C GLY A 131 -15.20 -9.28 0.64
N ARG A 132 -16.49 -9.59 0.49
CA ARG A 132 -17.00 -10.42 -0.63
C ARG A 132 -16.78 -9.75 -1.99
N ASN A 133 -17.08 -8.46 -2.11
CA ASN A 133 -16.90 -7.72 -3.36
C ASN A 133 -15.42 -7.63 -3.75
N ALA A 134 -14.54 -7.40 -2.76
CA ALA A 134 -13.10 -7.41 -2.96
C ALA A 134 -12.61 -8.78 -3.43
N TYR A 135 -13.10 -9.87 -2.85
CA TYR A 135 -12.76 -11.23 -3.29
C TYR A 135 -13.15 -11.48 -4.76
N ILE A 136 -14.40 -11.19 -5.14
CA ILE A 136 -14.88 -11.35 -6.52
C ILE A 136 -14.08 -10.47 -7.49
N PHE A 137 -13.74 -9.25 -7.07
CA PHE A 137 -12.88 -8.37 -7.86
C PHE A 137 -11.49 -8.99 -8.08
N MET A 138 -10.90 -9.60 -7.05
CA MET A 138 -9.60 -10.26 -7.16
C MET A 138 -9.62 -11.47 -8.07
N GLU A 139 -10.71 -12.25 -8.11
CA GLU A 139 -10.89 -13.32 -9.09
C GLU A 139 -10.85 -12.79 -10.53
N LYS A 140 -11.61 -11.71 -10.81
CA LYS A 140 -11.60 -11.04 -12.13
C LYS A 140 -10.24 -10.45 -12.50
N VAL A 141 -9.51 -9.91 -11.52
CA VAL A 141 -8.15 -9.43 -11.72
C VAL A 141 -7.25 -10.60 -12.14
N GLY A 142 -7.36 -11.76 -11.49
CA GLY A 142 -6.62 -12.97 -11.87
C GLY A 142 -6.94 -13.44 -13.30
N GLU A 143 -8.22 -13.47 -13.68
CA GLU A 143 -8.65 -13.77 -15.05
C GLU A 143 -8.05 -12.78 -16.07
N THR A 144 -8.09 -11.48 -15.74
CA THR A 144 -7.51 -10.42 -16.58
C THR A 144 -6.01 -10.60 -16.76
N VAL A 145 -5.29 -10.96 -15.69
CA VAL A 145 -3.85 -11.24 -15.76
C VAL A 145 -3.56 -12.40 -16.71
N ALA A 146 -4.31 -13.50 -16.61
CA ALA A 146 -4.13 -14.66 -17.49
C ALA A 146 -4.27 -14.27 -18.97
N VAL A 147 -5.32 -13.51 -19.31
CA VAL A 147 -5.54 -13.01 -20.67
C VAL A 147 -4.41 -12.09 -21.13
N ILE A 148 -3.94 -11.17 -20.28
CA ILE A 148 -2.81 -10.28 -20.63
C ILE A 148 -1.54 -11.08 -20.88
N VAL A 149 -1.24 -12.06 -20.02
CA VAL A 149 -0.06 -12.92 -20.15
C VAL A 149 -0.07 -13.66 -21.49
N GLU A 150 -1.20 -14.26 -21.88
CA GLU A 150 -1.35 -14.92 -23.19
C GLU A 150 -1.05 -13.94 -24.34
N LYS A 151 -1.63 -12.72 -24.30
CA LYS A 151 -1.36 -11.71 -25.33
C LYS A 151 0.11 -11.26 -25.38
N LEU A 152 0.78 -11.16 -24.23
CA LEU A 152 2.21 -10.83 -24.18
C LEU A 152 3.07 -11.94 -24.81
N ILE A 153 2.74 -13.20 -24.54
CA ILE A 153 3.38 -14.37 -25.15
C ILE A 153 3.19 -14.34 -26.67
N GLU A 154 1.97 -14.15 -27.16
CA GLU A 154 1.69 -14.02 -28.60
C GLU A 154 2.47 -12.87 -29.23
N LYS A 155 2.44 -11.68 -28.61
CA LYS A 155 3.14 -10.48 -29.11
C LYS A 155 4.67 -10.64 -29.11
N SER A 156 5.21 -11.53 -28.28
CA SER A 156 6.62 -11.89 -28.28
C SER A 156 7.00 -12.93 -29.34
N ASN A 157 6.06 -13.39 -30.17
CA ASN A 157 6.21 -14.56 -31.03
C ASN A 157 6.67 -15.80 -30.24
N TYR A 158 6.12 -15.98 -29.03
CA TYR A 158 6.45 -17.09 -28.12
C TYR A 158 7.94 -17.16 -27.72
N ALA A 159 8.65 -16.03 -27.74
CA ALA A 159 10.06 -15.94 -27.37
C ALA A 159 10.31 -15.64 -25.89
N LEU A 160 9.26 -15.46 -25.08
CA LEU A 160 9.39 -15.23 -23.64
C LEU A 160 9.80 -16.52 -22.93
N SER A 161 10.88 -16.45 -22.16
CA SER A 161 11.33 -17.56 -21.33
C SER A 161 10.32 -17.85 -20.21
N PRO A 162 10.01 -19.13 -19.94
CA PRO A 162 9.34 -19.52 -18.71
C PRO A 162 10.13 -19.02 -17.51
N LEU A 163 9.42 -18.48 -16.52
CA LEU A 163 10.03 -17.99 -15.28
C LEU A 163 9.78 -18.98 -14.17
N GLU A 164 10.79 -19.18 -13.33
CA GLU A 164 10.57 -19.78 -12.01
C GLU A 164 9.76 -18.80 -11.17
N ILE A 165 8.70 -19.33 -10.54
CA ILE A 165 7.81 -18.55 -9.68
C ILE A 165 8.59 -18.17 -8.43
N PRO A 166 8.58 -16.88 -8.02
CA PRO A 166 9.24 -16.46 -6.80
C PRO A 166 8.87 -17.27 -5.58
N ALA A 167 9.88 -17.79 -4.90
CA ALA A 167 9.70 -18.54 -3.66
C ALA A 167 9.62 -17.54 -2.50
N PHE A 168 8.44 -17.33 -1.90
CA PHE A 168 8.38 -16.55 -0.67
C PHE A 168 8.80 -17.43 0.52
N VAL A 169 9.97 -17.16 1.08
CA VAL A 169 10.62 -18.05 2.09
C VAL A 169 10.38 -17.61 3.54
N TYR A 170 9.80 -16.42 3.75
CA TYR A 170 9.49 -15.96 5.10
C TYR A 170 8.25 -16.65 5.64
N ASN A 171 8.51 -17.74 6.36
CA ASN A 171 7.50 -18.49 7.07
C ASN A 171 7.21 -17.79 8.41
N ASP A 172 6.40 -16.73 8.36
CA ASP A 172 5.84 -16.13 9.57
C ASP A 172 4.47 -16.73 9.86
N ASP A 173 4.49 -17.81 10.62
CA ASP A 173 3.29 -18.53 11.04
C ASP A 173 2.44 -17.74 12.05
N LYS A 174 2.89 -16.56 12.48
CA LYS A 174 2.17 -15.72 13.45
C LYS A 174 1.42 -14.60 12.74
N ALA A 175 0.12 -14.54 13.00
CA ALA A 175 -0.70 -13.39 12.60
C ALA A 175 -0.27 -12.14 13.40
N TYR A 176 -0.54 -10.96 12.85
CA TYR A 176 -0.42 -9.72 13.60
C TYR A 176 -1.40 -9.70 14.77
N THR A 177 -1.03 -9.01 15.84
CA THR A 177 -1.95 -8.71 16.93
C THR A 177 -2.93 -7.63 16.45
N GLU A 178 -4.22 -7.86 16.65
CA GLU A 178 -5.28 -6.92 16.27
C GLU A 178 -5.65 -6.02 17.45
N LYS A 179 -5.83 -4.72 17.17
CA LYS A 179 -6.25 -3.74 18.18
C LYS A 179 -7.26 -2.78 17.59
N ASP A 180 -8.44 -2.74 18.21
CA ASP A 180 -9.48 -1.77 17.86
C ASP A 180 -9.49 -0.61 18.86
N ILE A 181 -9.65 0.61 18.35
CA ILE A 181 -9.87 1.80 19.18
C ILE A 181 -11.00 2.65 18.60
N LEU A 182 -11.63 3.45 19.47
CA LEU A 182 -12.56 4.47 19.05
C LEU A 182 -11.84 5.57 18.29
N ASN A 183 -12.39 5.99 17.16
CA ASN A 183 -11.89 7.09 16.35
C ASN A 183 -11.62 8.38 17.14
N LYS A 184 -12.42 8.70 18.15
CA LYS A 184 -12.23 9.86 19.04
C LYS A 184 -10.97 9.78 19.92
N ASN A 185 -10.40 8.59 20.10
CA ASN A 185 -9.14 8.40 20.84
C ASN A 185 -7.91 8.54 19.90
N PHE A 186 -8.15 8.55 18.58
CA PHE A 186 -7.11 8.67 17.57
C PHE A 186 -7.10 10.07 16.94
N PHE A 187 -8.26 10.54 16.49
CA PHE A 187 -8.44 11.85 15.87
C PHE A 187 -8.79 12.93 16.90
N VAL A 188 -8.37 14.16 16.61
CA VAL A 188 -8.55 15.34 17.46
C VAL A 188 -9.44 16.38 16.78
N ASN A 189 -9.82 17.44 17.49
CA ASN A 189 -10.54 18.58 16.92
C ASN A 189 -9.62 19.53 16.13
N ASP A 190 -8.75 18.97 15.29
CA ASP A 190 -7.88 19.69 14.36
C ASP A 190 -7.85 18.91 13.04
N GLN A 191 -8.37 19.55 11.99
CA GLN A 191 -8.50 18.95 10.67
C GLN A 191 -7.14 18.65 10.01
N ASN A 192 -6.17 19.56 10.12
CA ASN A 192 -4.85 19.37 9.53
C ASN A 192 -4.10 18.23 10.24
N LYS A 193 -4.24 18.15 11.56
CA LYS A 193 -3.69 17.04 12.34
C LYS A 193 -4.32 15.72 11.96
N ASN A 194 -5.65 15.66 11.78
CA ASN A 194 -6.31 14.42 11.35
C ASN A 194 -5.88 13.97 9.95
N VAL A 195 -5.76 14.92 9.00
CA VAL A 195 -5.21 14.64 7.66
C VAL A 195 -3.80 14.07 7.76
N LEU A 196 -2.93 14.68 8.57
CA LEU A 196 -1.56 14.20 8.79
C LEU A 196 -1.56 12.79 9.39
N LEU A 197 -2.36 12.53 10.43
CA LEU A 197 -2.45 11.20 11.06
C LEU A 197 -2.88 10.12 10.07
N THR A 198 -3.89 10.38 9.25
CA THR A 198 -4.34 9.44 8.20
C THR A 198 -3.22 9.16 7.19
N ARG A 199 -2.50 10.20 6.76
CA ARG A 199 -1.38 10.07 5.80
C ARG A 199 -0.18 9.32 6.38
N LEU A 200 0.11 9.52 7.67
CA LEU A 200 1.14 8.76 8.38
C LEU A 200 0.78 7.27 8.44
N VAL A 201 -0.46 6.93 8.79
CA VAL A 201 -0.93 5.53 8.80
C VAL A 201 -0.80 4.88 7.42
N ILE A 202 -1.20 5.59 6.35
CA ILE A 202 -1.07 5.10 4.98
C ILE A 202 0.40 4.88 4.59
N SER A 203 1.28 5.85 4.92
CA SER A 203 2.72 5.74 4.63
C SER A 203 3.38 4.60 5.39
N LEU A 204 3.01 4.42 6.65
CA LEU A 204 3.51 3.33 7.49
C LEU A 204 3.12 1.95 6.92
N GLN A 205 1.89 1.79 6.42
CA GLN A 205 1.47 0.52 5.83
C GLN A 205 2.23 0.18 4.54
N GLU A 206 2.58 1.18 3.71
CA GLU A 206 3.48 0.98 2.57
C GLU A 206 4.89 0.60 3.01
N ALA A 207 5.45 1.32 3.99
CA ALA A 207 6.79 1.03 4.54
C ALA A 207 6.84 -0.37 5.17
N SER A 208 5.81 -0.77 5.92
CA SER A 208 5.67 -2.12 6.48
C SER A 208 5.57 -3.19 5.38
N THR A 209 4.93 -2.88 4.26
CA THR A 209 4.92 -3.79 3.10
C THR A 209 6.31 -3.91 2.47
N CYS A 210 7.08 -2.82 2.37
CA CYS A 210 8.48 -2.87 1.93
C CYS A 210 9.33 -3.79 2.83
N ILE A 211 9.20 -3.63 4.14
CA ILE A 211 9.92 -4.44 5.14
C ILE A 211 9.52 -5.92 5.00
N TRP A 212 8.22 -6.20 4.87
CA TRP A 212 7.70 -7.55 4.69
C TRP A 212 8.22 -8.21 3.40
N LEU A 213 8.20 -7.49 2.27
CA LEU A 213 8.76 -7.98 1.00
C LEU A 213 10.25 -8.29 1.12
N TYR A 214 11.02 -7.37 1.73
CA TYR A 214 12.46 -7.54 1.90
C TYR A 214 12.84 -8.72 2.79
N ASN A 215 12.04 -8.99 3.82
CA ASN A 215 12.27 -10.13 4.70
C ASN A 215 11.86 -11.47 4.07
N GLY A 216 10.92 -11.47 3.11
CA GLY A 216 10.34 -12.70 2.56
C GLY A 216 10.66 -13.07 1.14
N VAL A 217 11.12 -12.14 0.32
CA VAL A 217 11.62 -12.45 -1.01
C VAL A 217 13.12 -12.82 -0.91
N PRO A 218 13.54 -13.99 -1.40
CA PRO A 218 14.93 -14.43 -1.41
C PRO A 218 15.82 -13.41 -2.12
N ARG A 219 17.01 -13.22 -1.55
CA ARG A 219 18.05 -12.38 -2.15
C ARG A 219 19.10 -13.27 -2.79
N ALA A 220 19.39 -12.99 -4.06
CA ALA A 220 20.47 -13.61 -4.80
C ALA A 220 21.41 -12.53 -5.34
N ASN A 221 22.68 -12.88 -5.52
CA ASN A 221 23.67 -11.98 -6.13
C ASN A 221 23.50 -11.88 -7.65
N ASN A 222 22.81 -12.84 -8.27
CA ASN A 222 22.56 -12.86 -9.71
C ASN A 222 21.13 -12.37 -9.99
N PHE A 223 20.90 -11.82 -11.18
CA PHE A 223 19.56 -11.41 -11.62
C PHE A 223 18.60 -12.60 -11.65
N GLN A 224 17.52 -12.50 -10.89
CA GLN A 224 16.44 -13.49 -10.79
C GLN A 224 15.09 -12.77 -10.66
N VAL A 225 13.98 -13.47 -10.88
CA VAL A 225 12.64 -12.85 -10.78
C VAL A 225 12.40 -12.30 -9.37
N ASP A 226 12.94 -12.96 -8.35
CA ASP A 226 12.80 -12.61 -6.93
C ASP A 226 13.41 -11.24 -6.62
N ASN A 227 14.70 -11.06 -6.87
CA ASN A 227 15.36 -9.79 -6.60
C ASN A 227 14.93 -8.68 -7.59
N TYR A 228 14.50 -9.05 -8.80
CA TYR A 228 13.82 -8.15 -9.74
C TYR A 228 12.52 -7.59 -9.15
N ILE A 229 11.58 -8.45 -8.73
CA ILE A 229 10.27 -7.99 -8.25
C ILE A 229 10.41 -7.24 -6.93
N LEU A 230 11.37 -7.65 -6.09
CA LEU A 230 11.72 -6.92 -4.88
C LEU A 230 12.16 -5.49 -5.19
N LEU A 231 13.14 -5.30 -6.08
CA LEU A 231 13.59 -3.96 -6.48
C LEU A 231 12.46 -3.14 -7.09
N ARG A 232 11.65 -3.77 -7.95
CA ARG A 232 10.53 -3.14 -8.65
C ARG A 232 9.52 -2.57 -7.68
N LEU A 233 9.09 -3.35 -6.69
CA LEU A 233 8.07 -2.91 -5.74
C LEU A 233 8.62 -1.96 -4.69
N LEU A 234 9.83 -2.21 -4.18
CA LEU A 234 10.46 -1.33 -3.20
C LEU A 234 10.68 0.09 -3.76
N SER A 235 11.14 0.21 -5.01
CA SER A 235 11.39 1.52 -5.63
C SER A 235 10.10 2.33 -5.83
N ILE A 236 9.00 1.70 -6.27
CA ILE A 236 7.70 2.35 -6.41
C ILE A 236 7.19 2.83 -5.04
N LYS A 237 7.17 1.93 -4.05
CA LYS A 237 6.62 2.23 -2.73
C LYS A 237 7.42 3.27 -1.97
N ALA A 238 8.75 3.18 -1.98
CA ALA A 238 9.61 4.13 -1.29
C ALA A 238 9.49 5.55 -1.87
N ASP A 239 9.44 5.68 -3.20
CA ASP A 239 9.23 6.99 -3.84
C ASP A 239 7.89 7.59 -3.41
N GLU A 240 6.80 6.83 -3.44
CA GLU A 240 5.46 7.32 -3.07
C GLU A 240 5.35 7.66 -1.57
N VAL A 241 5.98 6.87 -0.70
CA VAL A 241 6.08 7.17 0.74
C VAL A 241 6.83 8.49 0.95
N MET A 242 8.00 8.64 0.35
CA MET A 242 8.83 9.84 0.54
C MET A 242 8.20 11.08 -0.10
N ASP A 243 7.57 10.96 -1.28
CA ASP A 243 6.83 12.05 -1.91
C ASP A 243 5.64 12.49 -1.05
N ASN A 244 4.95 11.54 -0.40
CA ASN A 244 3.88 11.85 0.54
C ASN A 244 4.36 12.61 1.77
N LEU A 245 5.49 12.20 2.37
CA LEU A 245 6.08 12.89 3.52
C LEU A 245 6.53 14.31 3.16
N LYS A 246 7.23 14.48 2.04
CA LYS A 246 7.64 15.79 1.51
C LYS A 246 6.44 16.70 1.24
N ASN A 247 5.38 16.11 0.70
CA ASN A 247 4.13 16.84 0.49
C ASN A 247 3.51 17.28 1.82
N MET A 248 3.53 16.46 2.89
CA MET A 248 3.09 16.91 4.22
C MET A 248 3.97 18.03 4.76
N GLN A 249 5.29 17.91 4.64
CA GLN A 249 6.23 18.96 5.06
C GLN A 249 5.96 20.30 4.36
N THR A 250 5.61 20.25 3.07
CA THR A 250 5.36 21.45 2.25
C THR A 250 3.98 22.07 2.48
N PHE A 251 2.94 21.25 2.61
CA PHE A 251 1.54 21.74 2.61
C PHE A 251 0.82 21.65 3.96
N LEU A 252 1.41 20.95 4.93
CA LEU A 252 0.94 20.87 6.32
C LEU A 252 2.07 21.31 7.27
N THR A 253 2.85 22.33 6.86
CA THR A 253 4.14 22.69 7.47
C THR A 253 4.11 22.79 8.98
N ASP A 254 3.21 23.60 9.56
CA ASP A 254 3.14 23.78 11.02
C ASP A 254 2.82 22.48 11.75
N THR A 255 1.84 21.73 11.25
CA THR A 255 1.42 20.45 11.83
C THR A 255 2.52 19.40 11.71
N PHE A 256 3.19 19.34 10.56
CA PHE A 256 4.32 18.44 10.31
C PHE A 256 5.50 18.78 11.21
N MET A 257 5.88 20.05 11.32
CA MET A 257 6.96 20.50 12.20
C MET A 257 6.69 20.17 13.67
N GLN A 258 5.43 20.26 14.13
CA GLN A 258 5.07 19.86 15.48
C GLN A 258 5.27 18.35 15.71
N VAL A 259 4.85 17.52 14.76
CA VAL A 259 5.05 16.06 14.81
C VAL A 259 6.53 15.72 14.79
N ASP A 260 7.26 16.30 13.85
CA ASP A 260 8.68 16.01 13.65
C ASP A 260 9.52 16.48 14.83
N LYS A 261 9.16 17.61 15.48
CA LYS A 261 9.79 18.05 16.72
C LYS A 261 9.60 17.06 17.88
N VAL A 262 8.45 16.38 17.96
CA VAL A 262 8.24 15.29 18.95
C VAL A 262 9.15 14.08 18.66
N LEU A 263 9.56 13.93 17.41
CA LEU A 263 10.46 12.88 16.94
C LEU A 263 11.91 13.36 16.79
N ASP A 264 12.29 14.45 17.46
CA ASP A 264 13.64 15.06 17.39
C ASP A 264 14.13 15.36 15.96
N PHE A 265 13.21 15.76 15.07
CA PHE A 265 13.45 16.07 13.66
C PHE A 265 13.99 14.92 12.81
N LYS A 266 13.87 13.67 13.31
CA LYS A 266 14.39 12.48 12.62
C LYS A 266 13.66 12.19 11.31
N VAL A 267 12.38 12.54 11.18
CA VAL A 267 11.64 12.32 9.92
C VAL A 267 12.16 13.27 8.85
N SER A 268 12.36 14.55 9.16
CA SER A 268 13.00 15.48 8.21
C SER A 268 14.43 15.06 7.85
N CYS A 269 15.20 14.53 8.80
CA CYS A 269 16.54 14.02 8.53
C CYS A 269 16.53 12.89 7.51
N LEU A 270 15.66 11.88 7.72
CA LEU A 270 15.49 10.76 6.79
C LEU A 270 15.06 11.20 5.40
N ILE A 271 14.11 12.15 5.30
CA ILE A 271 13.68 12.72 4.01
C ILE A 271 14.87 13.36 3.27
N ASN A 272 15.65 14.19 3.97
CA ASN A 272 16.77 14.91 3.37
C ASN A 272 17.90 13.96 2.93
N GLU A 273 18.17 12.90 3.70
CA GLU A 273 19.14 11.88 3.33
C GLU A 273 18.67 11.04 2.15
N PHE A 274 17.39 10.66 2.13
CA PHE A 274 16.80 9.93 1.02
C PHE A 274 16.86 10.74 -0.28
N ASP A 275 16.56 12.04 -0.21
CA ASP A 275 16.63 12.96 -1.34
C ASP A 275 18.02 13.07 -1.94
N LYS A 276 19.06 13.01 -1.11
CA LYS A 276 20.46 13.05 -1.57
C LYS A 276 20.93 11.73 -2.17
N GLU A 277 20.44 10.60 -1.65
CA GLU A 277 21.09 9.31 -1.92
C GLU A 277 20.29 8.39 -2.85
N LEU A 278 18.96 8.35 -2.73
CA LEU A 278 18.13 7.33 -3.39
C LEU A 278 16.98 7.90 -4.24
N CYS A 279 16.59 9.16 -4.03
CA CYS A 279 15.38 9.73 -4.61
C CYS A 279 15.39 9.72 -6.15
N ASP A 280 16.49 10.10 -6.79
CA ASP A 280 16.55 10.11 -8.25
C ASP A 280 16.52 8.70 -8.83
N GLU A 281 17.24 7.76 -8.23
CA GLU A 281 17.24 6.35 -8.64
C GLU A 281 15.84 5.72 -8.47
N CYS A 282 15.16 5.97 -7.34
CA CYS A 282 13.79 5.51 -7.12
C CYS A 282 12.81 6.08 -8.15
N LYS A 283 12.92 7.38 -8.48
CA LYS A 283 12.08 8.01 -9.52
C LYS A 283 12.31 7.40 -10.89
N ILE A 284 13.57 7.14 -11.27
CA ILE A 284 13.92 6.47 -12.54
C ILE A 284 13.26 5.10 -12.60
N LEU A 285 13.51 4.26 -11.59
CA LEU A 285 12.98 2.90 -11.50
C LEU A 285 11.43 2.86 -11.48
N ARG A 286 10.80 3.77 -10.73
CA ARG A 286 9.33 3.92 -10.70
C ARG A 286 8.79 4.35 -12.06
N ASN A 287 9.42 5.32 -12.73
CA ASN A 287 8.95 5.81 -14.03
C ASN A 287 8.96 4.74 -15.12
N MET A 288 9.81 3.73 -15.00
CA MET A 288 9.82 2.56 -15.90
C MET A 288 8.59 1.64 -15.72
N ILE A 289 7.58 2.05 -14.93
CA ILE A 289 6.22 1.51 -15.00
C ILE A 289 5.51 1.89 -16.30
N HIS A 290 6.04 2.89 -17.01
CA HIS A 290 5.64 3.25 -18.35
C HIS A 290 6.46 2.43 -19.35
N TYR A 291 5.83 1.44 -19.97
CA TYR A 291 6.50 0.54 -20.90
C TYR A 291 6.67 1.23 -22.25
N ASN A 292 7.90 1.24 -22.79
CA ASN A 292 8.18 1.85 -24.09
C ASN A 292 9.04 0.93 -24.95
N ALA A 293 8.60 0.63 -26.16
CA ALA A 293 9.35 -0.20 -27.10
C ALA A 293 10.63 0.47 -27.65
N GLN A 294 10.74 1.79 -27.56
CA GLN A 294 11.82 2.61 -28.12
C GLN A 294 12.84 3.10 -27.07
N ASP A 295 12.48 3.07 -25.78
CA ASP A 295 13.33 3.53 -24.68
C ASP A 295 13.79 2.35 -23.80
N THR A 296 14.70 2.64 -22.87
CA THR A 296 15.13 1.73 -21.81
C THR A 296 13.96 1.36 -20.88
N ASN A 297 13.67 0.06 -20.75
CA ASN A 297 12.71 -0.45 -19.78
C ASN A 297 13.43 -0.92 -18.51
N PHE A 298 12.66 -1.35 -17.51
CA PHE A 298 13.20 -1.72 -16.20
C PHE A 298 14.24 -2.85 -16.28
N ILE A 299 13.99 -3.91 -17.06
CA ILE A 299 14.96 -5.01 -17.24
C ILE A 299 16.28 -4.47 -17.83
N ASP A 300 16.20 -3.71 -18.92
CA ASP A 300 17.37 -3.14 -19.60
C ASP A 300 18.24 -2.32 -18.64
N TYR A 301 17.58 -1.48 -17.85
CA TYR A 301 18.25 -0.60 -16.91
C TYR A 301 18.95 -1.39 -15.79
N VAL A 302 18.27 -2.38 -15.23
CA VAL A 302 18.83 -3.20 -14.13
C VAL A 302 19.99 -4.06 -14.62
N GLU A 303 19.89 -4.66 -15.81
CA GLU A 303 21.00 -5.41 -16.42
C GLU A 303 22.22 -4.51 -16.65
N GLY A 304 22.02 -3.29 -17.15
CA GLY A 304 23.09 -2.29 -17.31
C GLY A 304 23.70 -1.81 -15.98
N LYS A 305 22.93 -1.79 -14.89
CA LYS A 305 23.48 -1.52 -13.55
C LYS A 305 24.31 -2.69 -13.04
N LEU A 306 23.81 -3.91 -13.21
CA LEU A 306 24.50 -5.14 -12.76
C LEU A 306 25.81 -5.38 -13.51
N SER A 307 25.93 -4.96 -14.77
CA SER A 307 27.21 -5.05 -15.49
C SER A 307 28.30 -4.14 -14.90
N ASN A 308 27.91 -3.06 -14.21
CA ASN A 308 28.83 -2.12 -13.57
C ASN A 308 29.02 -2.42 -12.07
N GLU A 309 27.96 -2.85 -11.39
CA GLU A 309 27.94 -3.18 -9.97
C GLU A 309 27.14 -4.48 -9.77
N SER A 310 27.83 -5.61 -9.69
CA SER A 310 27.20 -6.93 -9.61
C SER A 310 26.26 -7.14 -8.41
N ASN A 311 26.42 -6.35 -7.34
CA ASN A 311 25.57 -6.41 -6.16
C ASN A 311 24.56 -5.25 -6.06
N TYR A 312 24.35 -4.51 -7.15
CA TYR A 312 23.49 -3.31 -7.18
C TYR A 312 22.12 -3.55 -6.55
N ILE A 313 21.41 -4.62 -6.95
CA ILE A 313 20.06 -4.91 -6.45
C ILE A 313 20.06 -5.09 -4.93
N ASN A 314 20.97 -5.91 -4.39
CA ASN A 314 21.01 -6.20 -2.96
C ASN A 314 21.45 -4.97 -2.15
N ASN A 315 22.47 -4.24 -2.63
CA ASN A 315 22.94 -3.01 -1.99
C ASN A 315 21.81 -1.98 -1.94
N PHE A 316 21.13 -1.76 -3.06
CA PHE A 316 20.06 -0.78 -3.18
C PHE A 316 18.85 -1.15 -2.30
N THR A 317 18.35 -2.39 -2.42
CA THR A 317 17.18 -2.85 -1.65
C THR A 317 17.47 -2.89 -0.14
N THR A 318 18.66 -3.34 0.26
CA THR A 318 19.09 -3.30 1.68
C THR A 318 19.13 -1.87 2.20
N LYS A 319 19.75 -0.96 1.45
CA LYS A 319 19.85 0.44 1.85
C LYS A 319 18.46 1.09 1.95
N LEU A 320 17.62 0.91 0.94
CA LEU A 320 16.25 1.43 0.92
C LEU A 320 15.44 0.96 2.14
N VAL A 321 15.52 -0.33 2.50
CA VAL A 321 14.72 -0.88 3.59
C VAL A 321 15.34 -0.58 4.95
N LYS A 322 16.61 -0.97 5.16
CA LYS A 322 17.27 -0.88 6.46
C LYS A 322 17.57 0.54 6.90
N HIS A 323 17.85 1.45 5.96
CA HIS A 323 18.24 2.83 6.32
C HIS A 323 17.07 3.80 6.23
N TYR A 324 15.98 3.47 5.53
CA TYR A 324 14.85 4.40 5.35
C TYR A 324 13.50 3.81 5.76
N MET A 325 13.05 2.70 5.19
CA MET A 325 11.70 2.20 5.46
C MET A 325 11.54 1.67 6.90
N GLU A 326 12.52 0.94 7.44
CA GLU A 326 12.51 0.45 8.83
C GLU A 326 12.53 1.63 9.82
N PRO A 327 13.51 2.56 9.79
CA PRO A 327 13.52 3.71 10.69
C PRO A 327 12.27 4.56 10.59
N LEU A 328 11.75 4.77 9.37
CA LEU A 328 10.52 5.54 9.18
C LEU A 328 9.31 4.84 9.81
N SER A 329 9.18 3.52 9.61
CA SER A 329 8.07 2.74 10.19
C SER A 329 8.09 2.81 11.71
N GLU A 330 9.26 2.67 12.33
CA GLU A 330 9.45 2.80 13.78
C GLU A 330 9.08 4.20 14.28
N LEU A 331 9.61 5.26 13.66
CA LEU A 331 9.32 6.64 14.05
C LEU A 331 7.83 6.99 13.96
N ILE A 332 7.15 6.56 12.90
CA ILE A 332 5.72 6.82 12.74
C ILE A 332 4.92 6.02 13.78
N SER A 333 5.25 4.75 13.99
CA SER A 333 4.60 3.90 14.99
C SER A 333 4.74 4.49 16.40
N ASP A 334 5.97 4.88 16.78
CA ASP A 334 6.30 5.50 18.06
C ASP A 334 5.59 6.84 18.28
N TYR A 335 5.31 7.60 17.22
CA TYR A 335 4.49 8.81 17.30
C TYR A 335 3.01 8.49 17.52
N LEU A 336 2.48 7.49 16.79
CA LEU A 336 1.06 7.16 16.82
C LEU A 336 0.64 6.45 18.11
N LYS A 337 1.56 5.71 18.75
CA LYS A 337 1.40 5.07 20.07
C LYS A 337 0.11 4.26 20.18
N ILE A 338 -0.24 3.50 19.15
CA ILE A 338 -1.49 2.73 19.10
C ILE A 338 -1.58 1.74 20.26
N ASN A 339 -0.45 1.14 20.66
CA ASN A 339 -0.42 0.21 21.78
C ASN A 339 -0.82 0.87 23.12
N GLU A 340 -0.54 2.16 23.32
CA GLU A 340 -0.89 2.91 24.53
C GLU A 340 -2.37 3.38 24.54
N LYS A 341 -3.05 3.38 23.39
CA LYS A 341 -4.44 3.85 23.31
C LYS A 341 -5.39 2.79 23.88
N ARG A 342 -6.36 3.24 24.69
CA ARG A 342 -7.36 2.36 25.31
C ARG A 342 -8.41 1.89 24.28
N SER A 343 -8.60 0.58 24.23
CA SER A 343 -9.76 -0.08 23.62
C SER A 343 -10.93 -0.14 24.59
N MET A 344 -12.16 -0.16 24.06
CA MET A 344 -13.33 -0.45 24.88
C MET A 344 -13.38 -1.93 25.25
N ASN A 345 -13.81 -2.22 26.48
CA ASN A 345 -14.19 -3.58 26.85
C ASN A 345 -15.59 -3.92 26.34
N ASP A 346 -15.96 -5.20 26.38
CA ASP A 346 -17.23 -5.67 25.83
C ASP A 346 -18.45 -5.07 26.52
N LEU A 347 -18.39 -4.85 27.84
CA LEU A 347 -19.48 -4.21 28.59
C LEU A 347 -19.69 -2.76 28.15
N GLU A 348 -18.61 -2.02 27.93
CA GLU A 348 -18.66 -0.66 27.41
C GLU A 348 -19.26 -0.64 25.99
N LYS A 349 -18.85 -1.58 25.12
CA LYS A 349 -19.41 -1.73 23.76
C LYS A 349 -20.91 -2.03 23.80
N ILE A 350 -21.35 -2.95 24.66
CA ILE A 350 -22.76 -3.31 24.84
C ILE A 350 -23.57 -2.11 25.36
N ALA A 351 -23.10 -1.45 26.42
CA ALA A 351 -23.78 -0.32 27.02
C ALA A 351 -23.98 0.83 26.02
N ARG A 352 -22.96 1.17 25.23
CA ARG A 352 -23.04 2.22 24.21
C ARG A 352 -24.01 1.88 23.08
N ARG A 353 -24.02 0.62 22.62
CA ARG A 353 -24.97 0.15 21.60
C ARG A 353 -26.41 0.22 22.09
N LEU A 354 -26.67 -0.19 23.34
CA LEU A 354 -28.01 -0.08 23.93
C LEU A 354 -28.46 1.38 24.01
N LEU A 355 -27.59 2.28 24.47
CA LEU A 355 -27.87 3.71 24.53
C LEU A 355 -28.13 4.31 23.14
N SER A 356 -27.43 3.86 22.09
CA SER A 356 -27.63 4.37 20.73
C SER A 356 -28.97 3.92 20.13
N ILE A 357 -29.41 2.69 20.44
CA ILE A 357 -30.73 2.17 20.08
C ILE A 357 -31.83 2.98 20.78
N ILE A 358 -31.76 3.12 22.11
CA ILE A 358 -32.75 3.87 22.89
C ILE A 358 -32.89 5.33 22.40
N LYS A 359 -31.76 5.98 22.08
CA LYS A 359 -31.78 7.35 21.53
C LYS A 359 -32.44 7.42 20.16
N ARG A 360 -32.25 6.43 19.29
CA ARG A 360 -32.91 6.37 17.97
C ARG A 360 -34.42 6.20 18.10
N ASP A 361 -34.86 5.36 19.03
CA ASP A 361 -36.28 5.09 19.21
C ASP A 361 -37.02 6.31 19.78
N LYS A 362 -36.44 6.99 20.78
CA LYS A 362 -36.98 8.28 21.27
C LYS A 362 -37.06 9.36 20.19
N PHE A 363 -36.09 9.43 19.28
CA PHE A 363 -36.11 10.40 18.19
C PHE A 363 -37.21 10.09 17.15
N LYS A 364 -37.49 8.80 16.90
CA LYS A 364 -38.60 8.37 16.03
C LYS A 364 -39.98 8.62 16.64
N GLU A 365 -40.11 8.54 17.96
CA GLU A 365 -41.34 8.89 18.67
C GLU A 365 -41.62 10.40 18.65
N LEU A 366 -40.59 11.24 18.71
CA LEU A 366 -40.70 12.71 18.65
C LEU A 366 -40.87 13.30 17.24
N SER A 367 -40.70 12.48 16.19
CA SER A 367 -40.82 12.89 14.78
C SER A 367 -42.07 12.33 14.08
N LYS A 368 -42.95 11.66 14.84
CA LYS A 368 -44.33 11.38 14.47
C LYS A 368 -45.22 12.39 15.17
#